data_AF-A0A9W9AN34-F1
#
_entry.id   AF-A0A9W9AN34-F1
#
_cell.length_a   1.000
_cell.length_b   1.000
_cell.length_c   1.000
_cell.angle_alpha   90.00
_cell.angle_beta   90.00
_cell.angle_gamma   90.00
#
_symmetry.space_group_name_H-M   'P 1'
#
loop_
_entity.id
_entity.type
_entity.pdbx_description
1 polymer ?
#
loop_
_entity_poly.entity_id
_entity_poly.type
_entity_poly.pdbx_seq_one_letter_code
_entity_poly.pdbx_strand_id
1 'polypeptide(L)'
;MGYWFCHDSRLLGYQCAVPRPDDSEKPIFYYEALTVVSSILHAIKLSTVRRVFVFTDNTNTVDMFHALKAKQLYNPLLLTAIDHSICSNLQFRVAHIPGDENDIADALSRFDYARILQLVPSMEIYNFTPPQLVLGAELL
;
A
#
# COMPACT_ATOMS: atom_id res chain seq x y z
N MET A 1 -0.45 7.70 5.23
CA MET A 1 -0.55 6.41 4.50
C MET A 1 -0.75 5.29 5.50
N GLY A 2 -1.63 4.35 5.22
CA GLY A 2 -1.93 3.25 6.14
C GLY A 2 -2.40 2.00 5.41
N TYR A 3 -1.91 0.83 5.82
CA TYR A 3 -2.40 -0.47 5.36
C TYR A 3 -2.34 -1.47 6.51
N TRP A 4 -3.08 -2.57 6.40
CA TRP A 4 -3.07 -3.63 7.39
C TRP A 4 -3.23 -4.99 6.70
N PHE A 5 -2.83 -6.05 7.40
CA PHE A 5 -3.13 -7.42 6.99
C PHE A 5 -3.25 -8.33 8.20
N CYS A 6 -3.96 -9.45 8.00
CA CYS A 6 -4.02 -10.54 8.98
C CYS A 6 -2.93 -11.57 8.65
N HIS A 7 -2.04 -11.85 9.59
CA HIS A 7 -1.01 -12.87 9.46
C HIS A 7 -0.87 -13.63 10.76
N ASP A 8 -0.91 -14.97 10.71
CA ASP A 8 -0.83 -15.86 11.88
C ASP A 8 -1.79 -15.47 13.03
N SER A 9 -3.04 -15.14 12.67
CA SER A 9 -4.10 -14.68 13.59
C SER A 9 -3.83 -13.33 14.29
N ARG A 10 -2.83 -12.57 13.83
CA ARG A 10 -2.52 -11.22 14.30
C ARG A 10 -2.97 -10.19 13.28
N LEU A 11 -3.50 -9.08 13.77
CA LEU A 11 -3.86 -7.92 12.97
C LEU A 11 -2.73 -6.90 13.06
N LEU A 12 -2.00 -6.75 11.97
CA LEU A 12 -0.81 -5.91 11.89
C LEU A 12 -1.14 -4.68 11.05
N GLY A 13 -1.17 -3.52 11.69
CA GLY A 13 -1.35 -2.22 11.07
C GLY A 13 -0.01 -1.53 10.81
N TYR A 14 0.10 -0.88 9.66
CA TYR A 14 1.30 -0.16 9.25
C TYR A 14 0.91 1.25 8.82
N GLN A 15 1.59 2.24 9.38
CA GLN A 15 1.34 3.66 9.10
C GLN A 15 2.62 4.40 8.73
N CYS A 16 2.47 5.43 7.91
CA CYS A 16 3.55 6.32 7.51
C CYS A 16 3.02 7.73 7.32
N ALA A 17 3.74 8.70 7.89
CA ALA A 17 3.41 10.11 7.76
C ALA A 17 3.68 10.56 6.32
N VAL A 18 2.74 11.31 5.77
CA VAL A 18 2.87 11.95 4.47
C VAL A 18 3.21 13.41 4.70
N PRO A 19 4.09 14.03 3.91
CA PRO A 19 4.21 15.49 3.89
C PRO A 19 2.84 16.14 3.75
N ARG A 20 2.60 17.25 4.44
CA ARG A 20 1.29 17.90 4.38
C ARG A 20 0.98 18.33 2.93
N PRO A 21 -0.30 18.43 2.52
CA PRO A 21 -0.65 18.73 1.14
C PRO A 21 -0.07 20.04 0.60
N ASP A 22 0.13 21.04 1.46
CA ASP A 22 0.80 22.31 1.18
C ASP A 22 2.31 22.17 0.98
N ASP A 23 2.92 21.17 1.62
CA ASP A 23 4.34 20.84 1.51
C ASP A 23 4.62 19.70 0.51
N SER A 24 3.57 19.12 -0.09
CA SER A 24 3.67 17.94 -0.94
C SER A 24 3.65 18.30 -2.41
N GLU A 25 4.73 17.99 -3.11
CA GLU A 25 4.78 18.07 -4.59
C GLU A 25 3.87 17.02 -5.27
N LYS A 26 3.39 16.02 -4.52
CA LYS A 26 2.62 14.88 -5.07
C LYS A 26 1.15 14.94 -4.67
N PRO A 27 0.22 14.55 -5.59
CA PRO A 27 -1.21 14.51 -5.29
C PRO A 27 -1.56 13.36 -4.35
N ILE A 28 -2.71 13.43 -3.67
CA ILE A 28 -3.16 12.39 -2.71
C ILE A 28 -3.19 10.98 -3.33
N PHE A 29 -3.61 10.89 -4.59
CA PHE A 29 -3.63 9.64 -5.36
C PHE A 29 -2.24 8.99 -5.44
N TYR A 30 -1.16 9.78 -5.50
CA TYR A 30 0.19 9.23 -5.50
C TYR A 30 0.48 8.46 -4.21
N TYR A 31 0.07 8.99 -3.05
CA TYR A 31 0.29 8.35 -1.76
C TYR A 31 -0.64 7.15 -1.53
N GLU A 32 -1.86 7.20 -2.06
CA GLU A 32 -2.77 6.05 -2.05
C GLU A 32 -2.19 4.90 -2.88
N ALA A 33 -1.72 5.18 -4.10
CA ALA A 33 -1.06 4.19 -4.94
C ALA A 33 0.26 3.69 -4.32
N LEU A 34 1.07 4.58 -3.74
CA LEU A 34 2.30 4.20 -3.02
C LEU A 34 2.01 3.32 -1.79
N THR A 35 0.85 3.48 -1.16
CA THR A 35 0.42 2.64 -0.03
C THR A 35 0.18 1.21 -0.51
N VAL A 36 -0.53 1.06 -1.63
CA VAL A 36 -0.74 -0.24 -2.29
C VAL A 36 0.60 -0.88 -2.66
N VAL A 37 1.50 -0.16 -3.33
CA VAL A 37 2.85 -0.67 -3.67
C VAL A 37 3.60 -1.11 -2.42
N SER A 38 3.59 -0.30 -1.36
CA SER A 38 4.27 -0.61 -0.09
C SER A 38 3.74 -1.91 0.51
N SER A 39 2.43 -2.14 0.48
CA SER A 39 1.81 -3.37 0.99
C SER A 39 2.21 -4.60 0.17
N ILE A 40 2.30 -4.49 -1.15
CA ILE A 40 2.75 -5.57 -2.04
C ILE A 40 4.22 -5.90 -1.75
N LEU A 41 5.09 -4.89 -1.67
CA LEU A 41 6.50 -5.10 -1.35
C LEU A 41 6.70 -5.66 0.06
N HIS A 42 5.81 -5.36 1.01
CA HIS A 42 5.80 -6.01 2.31
C HIS A 42 5.49 -7.50 2.13
N ALA A 43 4.40 -7.85 1.44
CA ALA A 43 4.02 -9.24 1.21
C ALA A 43 5.14 -10.06 0.54
N ILE A 44 5.92 -9.44 -0.37
CA ILE A 44 7.09 -10.06 -1.01
C ILE A 44 8.19 -10.46 0.00
N LYS A 45 8.37 -9.68 1.07
CA LYS A 45 9.34 -10.00 2.13
C LYS A 45 8.91 -11.19 2.99
N LEU A 46 7.63 -11.56 2.95
CA LEU A 46 7.10 -12.72 3.64
C LEU A 46 7.30 -13.94 2.74
N SER A 47 8.39 -14.69 2.93
CA SER A 47 8.80 -15.81 2.06
C SER A 47 7.77 -16.93 1.90
N THR A 48 6.78 -17.01 2.81
CA THR A 48 5.67 -17.97 2.77
C THR A 48 4.53 -17.52 1.84
N VAL A 49 4.47 -16.24 1.47
CA VAL A 49 3.39 -15.66 0.67
C VAL A 49 3.72 -15.77 -0.81
N ARG A 50 2.86 -16.46 -1.57
CA ARG A 50 2.96 -16.59 -3.03
C ARG A 50 1.90 -15.78 -3.78
N ARG A 51 0.82 -15.44 -3.07
CA ARG A 51 -0.34 -14.73 -3.62
C ARG A 51 -0.81 -13.72 -2.60
N VAL A 52 -1.00 -12.47 -3.02
CA VAL A 52 -1.58 -11.41 -2.19
C VAL A 52 -2.74 -10.75 -2.92
N PHE A 53 -3.76 -10.39 -2.16
CA PHE A 53 -4.89 -9.63 -2.65
C PHE A 53 -4.95 -8.33 -1.85
N VAL A 54 -4.84 -7.19 -2.52
CA VAL A 54 -4.86 -5.87 -1.90
C VAL A 54 -6.20 -5.21 -2.19
N PHE A 55 -6.90 -4.83 -1.12
CA PHE A 55 -8.14 -4.07 -1.20
C PHE A 55 -7.84 -2.58 -0.99
N THR A 56 -8.51 -1.72 -1.77
CA THR A 56 -8.43 -0.27 -1.65
C THR A 56 -9.74 0.35 -2.09
N ASP A 57 -10.11 1.48 -1.52
CA ASP A 57 -11.25 2.30 -1.93
C ASP A 57 -10.93 3.25 -3.10
N ASN A 58 -9.66 3.33 -3.52
CA ASN A 58 -9.26 4.14 -4.66
C ASN A 58 -9.41 3.37 -5.98
N THR A 59 -10.48 3.68 -6.72
CA THR A 59 -10.74 3.14 -8.06
C THR A 59 -9.67 3.47 -9.10
N ASN A 60 -9.04 4.65 -9.04
CA ASN A 60 -7.93 5.00 -9.94
C ASN A 60 -6.72 4.07 -9.74
N THR A 61 -6.44 3.67 -8.49
CA THR A 61 -5.39 2.69 -8.19
C THR A 61 -5.75 1.33 -8.76
N VAL A 62 -6.99 0.89 -8.59
CA VAL A 62 -7.49 -0.37 -9.15
C VAL A 62 -7.36 -0.39 -10.67
N ASP A 63 -7.83 0.66 -11.35
CA ASP A 63 -7.76 0.77 -12.81
C ASP A 63 -6.31 0.76 -13.31
N MET A 64 -5.40 1.46 -12.62
CA MET A 64 -3.98 1.48 -12.96
C MET A 64 -3.35 0.09 -12.92
N PHE A 65 -3.61 -0.67 -11.86
CA PHE A 65 -3.07 -2.03 -11.69
C PHE A 65 -3.78 -3.06 -12.57
N HIS A 66 -5.08 -2.91 -12.80
CA HIS A 66 -5.84 -3.81 -13.66
C HIS A 66 -5.46 -3.66 -15.13
N ALA A 67 -5.34 -2.41 -15.62
CA ALA A 67 -4.96 -2.14 -17.00
C ALA A 67 -3.46 -2.27 -17.26
N LEU A 68 -2.65 -2.46 -16.21
CA LEU A 68 -1.18 -2.37 -16.24
C LEU A 68 -0.71 -1.11 -16.98
N LYS A 69 -1.37 0.01 -16.70
CA LYS A 69 -1.16 1.27 -17.39
C LYS A 69 -1.26 2.43 -16.42
N ALA A 70 -0.24 3.28 -16.40
CA ALA A 70 -0.15 4.42 -15.52
C ALA A 70 0.16 5.70 -16.31
N LYS A 71 -0.25 6.86 -15.78
CA LYS A 71 0.29 8.15 -16.23
C LYS A 71 1.75 8.27 -15.81
N GLN A 72 2.51 9.15 -16.47
CA GLN A 72 3.95 9.32 -16.25
C GLN A 72 4.35 9.41 -14.77
N LEU A 73 3.60 10.16 -13.96
CA LEU A 73 3.88 10.34 -12.53
C LEU A 73 3.76 9.04 -11.71
N TYR A 74 2.84 8.14 -12.08
CA TYR A 74 2.54 6.91 -11.36
C TYR A 74 3.22 5.68 -11.98
N ASN A 75 3.78 5.80 -13.19
CA ASN A 75 4.41 4.68 -13.87
C ASN A 75 5.55 4.03 -13.07
N PRO A 76 6.41 4.79 -12.36
CA PRO A 76 7.42 4.18 -11.49
C PRO A 76 6.82 3.30 -10.38
N LEU A 77 5.67 3.69 -9.81
CA LEU A 77 4.98 2.90 -8.78
C LEU A 77 4.55 1.54 -9.32
N LEU A 78 3.91 1.55 -10.49
CA LEU A 78 3.43 0.34 -11.15
C LEU A 78 4.60 -0.59 -11.54
N LEU A 79 5.63 -0.03 -12.18
CA LEU A 79 6.82 -0.81 -12.57
C LEU A 79 7.50 -1.44 -11.37
N THR A 80 7.74 -0.70 -10.29
CA THR A 80 8.33 -1.25 -9.06
C THR A 80 7.53 -2.43 -8.51
N ALA A 81 6.20 -2.35 -8.44
CA ALA A 81 5.40 -3.47 -7.97
C ALA A 81 5.51 -4.71 -8.87
N ILE A 82 5.51 -4.51 -10.20
CA ILE A 82 5.59 -5.59 -11.19
C ILE A 82 6.98 -6.24 -11.20
N ASP A 83 8.05 -5.45 -11.24
CA ASP A 83 9.43 -5.96 -11.28
C ASP A 83 9.73 -6.83 -10.05
N HIS A 84 9.37 -6.34 -8.86
CA HIS A 84 9.55 -7.10 -7.63
C HIS A 84 8.66 -8.35 -7.57
N SER A 85 7.44 -8.29 -8.10
CA SER A 85 6.52 -9.44 -8.19
C SER A 85 7.10 -10.55 -9.09
N ILE A 86 7.68 -10.19 -10.25
CA ILE A 86 8.34 -11.12 -11.16
C ILE A 86 9.56 -11.76 -10.47
N CYS A 87 10.46 -10.96 -9.89
CA CYS A 87 11.68 -11.45 -9.26
C CYS A 87 11.42 -12.37 -8.05
N SER A 88 10.33 -12.14 -7.32
CA SER A 88 9.95 -12.93 -6.15
C SER A 88 9.03 -14.11 -6.47
N ASN A 89 8.53 -14.21 -7.71
CA ASN A 89 7.48 -15.14 -8.11
C ASN A 89 6.23 -15.03 -7.19
N LEU A 90 5.88 -13.81 -6.79
CA LEU A 90 4.66 -13.49 -6.05
C LEU A 90 3.63 -12.94 -7.02
N GLN A 91 2.42 -13.48 -7.00
CA GLN A 91 1.29 -12.94 -7.76
C GLN A 91 0.48 -12.00 -6.88
N PHE A 92 0.04 -10.86 -7.41
CA PHE A 92 -0.84 -9.96 -6.68
C PHE A 92 -2.07 -9.57 -7.51
N ARG A 93 -3.14 -9.18 -6.81
CA ARG A 93 -4.30 -8.51 -7.38
C ARG A 93 -4.66 -7.31 -6.53
N VAL A 94 -5.20 -6.28 -7.17
CA VAL A 94 -5.75 -5.10 -6.51
C VAL A 94 -7.23 -5.03 -6.85
N ALA A 95 -8.11 -4.85 -5.86
CA ALA A 95 -9.52 -4.64 -6.11
C ALA A 95 -10.12 -3.57 -5.22
N HIS A 96 -11.26 -3.07 -5.70
CA HIS A 96 -12.02 -2.04 -5.03
C HIS A 96 -12.83 -2.60 -3.86
N ILE A 97 -12.85 -1.87 -2.75
CA ILE A 97 -13.85 -1.99 -1.67
C ILE A 97 -14.48 -0.62 -1.41
N PRO A 98 -15.73 -0.54 -0.94
CA PRO A 98 -16.31 0.71 -0.48
C PRO A 98 -15.47 1.38 0.61
N GLY A 99 -15.45 2.72 0.66
CA GLY A 99 -14.64 3.48 1.62
C GLY A 99 -15.02 3.21 3.09
N ASP A 100 -16.30 2.98 3.35
CA ASP A 100 -16.85 2.56 4.66
C ASP A 100 -16.41 1.15 5.08
N GLU A 101 -15.98 0.31 4.14
CA GLU A 101 -15.33 -0.97 4.43
C GLU A 101 -13.81 -0.83 4.63
N ASN A 102 -13.22 0.32 4.30
CA ASN A 102 -11.77 0.60 4.41
C ASN A 102 -11.37 1.37 5.69
N ASP A 103 -12.27 1.39 6.68
CA ASP A 103 -12.18 2.21 7.89
C ASP A 103 -10.87 2.07 8.69
N ILE A 104 -10.34 0.85 8.80
CA ILE A 104 -9.09 0.59 9.52
C ILE A 104 -7.90 1.25 8.81
N ALA A 105 -7.83 1.13 7.48
CA ALA A 105 -6.74 1.72 6.70
C ALA A 105 -6.82 3.25 6.70
N ASP A 106 -8.02 3.82 6.61
CA ASP A 106 -8.23 5.27 6.75
C ASP A 106 -7.76 5.76 8.13
N ALA A 107 -8.16 5.08 9.21
CA ALA A 107 -7.74 5.43 10.58
C ALA A 107 -6.22 5.33 10.77
N LEU A 108 -5.58 4.26 10.26
CA LEU A 108 -4.11 4.10 10.23
C LEU A 108 -3.44 5.23 9.45
N SER A 109 -4.00 5.63 8.32
CA SER A 109 -3.41 6.67 7.47
C SER A 109 -3.37 8.05 8.12
N ARG A 110 -4.26 8.27 9.12
CA ARG A 110 -4.45 9.50 9.88
C ARG A 110 -3.88 9.46 11.28
N PHE A 111 -3.29 8.34 11.71
CA PHE A 111 -2.83 8.13 13.09
C PHE A 111 -3.97 8.26 14.12
N ASP A 112 -5.19 7.89 13.76
CA ASP A 112 -6.37 7.95 14.64
C ASP A 112 -6.46 6.71 15.53
N TYR A 113 -5.61 6.68 16.57
CA TYR A 113 -5.54 5.54 17.49
C TYR A 113 -6.83 5.29 18.26
N ALA A 114 -7.63 6.33 18.52
CA ALA A 114 -8.91 6.17 19.19
C ALA A 114 -9.88 5.35 18.33
N ARG A 115 -9.98 5.68 17.03
CA ARG A 115 -10.79 4.92 16.08
C ARG A 115 -10.25 3.50 15.86
N ILE A 116 -8.92 3.32 15.77
CA ILE A 116 -8.33 1.99 15.64
C ILE A 116 -8.67 1.10 16.83
N LEU A 117 -8.53 1.62 18.07
CA LEU A 117 -8.84 0.86 19.29
C LEU A 117 -10.33 0.50 19.39
N GLN A 118 -11.23 1.32 18.83
CA GLN A 118 -12.66 1.00 18.78
C GLN A 118 -12.98 -0.09 17.75
N LEU A 119 -12.34 -0.05 16.58
CA LEU A 119 -12.57 -1.01 15.51
C LEU A 119 -11.89 -2.36 15.78
N VAL A 120 -10.62 -2.31 16.22
CA VAL A 120 -9.76 -3.49 16.43
C VAL A 120 -8.85 -3.26 17.67
N PRO A 121 -9.33 -3.57 18.88
CA PRO A 121 -8.57 -3.35 20.11
C PRO A 121 -7.23 -4.11 20.19
N SER A 122 -7.12 -5.24 19.49
CA SER A 122 -5.92 -6.09 19.49
C SER A 122 -4.91 -5.76 18.39
N MET A 123 -5.12 -4.67 17.64
CA MET A 123 -4.24 -4.32 16.52
C MET A 123 -2.86 -3.89 17.02
N GLU A 124 -1.83 -4.48 16.43
CA GLU A 124 -0.45 -4.03 16.63
C GLU A 124 -0.09 -3.04 15.52
N ILE A 125 0.37 -1.85 15.89
CA ILE A 125 0.63 -0.76 14.96
C ILE A 125 2.14 -0.53 14.84
N TYR A 126 2.64 -0.52 13.62
CA TYR A 126 4.03 -0.31 13.28
C TYR A 126 4.19 0.87 12.31
N ASN A 127 5.35 1.50 12.35
CA ASN A 127 5.72 2.45 11.31
C ASN A 127 6.38 1.72 10.14
N PHE A 128 6.20 2.23 8.93
CA PHE A 128 6.92 1.75 7.76
C PHE A 128 7.54 2.91 6.97
N THR A 129 8.57 2.59 6.20
CA THR A 129 9.17 3.49 5.22
C THR A 129 8.71 3.07 3.83
N PRO A 130 8.05 3.94 3.05
CA PRO A 130 7.66 3.61 1.69
C PRO A 130 8.89 3.41 0.79
N PRO A 131 8.78 2.63 -0.30
CA PRO A 131 9.88 2.44 -1.23
C PRO A 131 10.30 3.78 -1.84
N GLN A 132 11.61 4.00 -1.90
CA GLN A 132 12.18 5.13 -2.62
C GLN A 132 12.29 4.75 -4.09
N LEU A 133 11.48 5.38 -4.94
CA LEU A 133 11.46 5.12 -6.37
C LEU A 133 12.61 5.90 -7.01
N VAL A 134 13.77 5.26 -7.15
CA VAL A 134 14.88 5.84 -7.91
C VAL A 134 14.62 5.54 -9.38
N LEU A 135 14.28 6.57 -10.16
CA LEU A 135 14.29 6.47 -11.61
C LEU A 135 15.74 6.18 -12.05
N GLY A 136 15.99 4.99 -12.60
CA GLY A 136 17.23 4.69 -13.33
C GLY A 136 18.42 4.18 -12.51
N ALA A 137 18.23 3.53 -11.36
CA ALA A 137 19.31 2.70 -10.83
C ALA A 137 19.38 1.41 -11.67
N GLU A 138 20.43 1.28 -12.48
CA GLU A 138 20.81 -0.01 -13.06
C GLU A 138 20.92 -1.03 -11.93
N LEU A 139 20.13 -2.10 -12.02
CA LEU A 139 20.31 -3.27 -11.16
C LEU A 139 21.69 -3.86 -11.47
N LEU A 140 22.65 -3.63 -10.57
CA LEU A 140 23.91 -4.39 -10.50
C LEU A 140 23.65 -5.80 -9.96
#